data_AF-A0A0R1W873-F1
#
_entry.id   AF-A0A0R1W873-F1
#
_cell.length_a   1.000
_cell.length_b   1.000
_cell.length_c   1.000
_cell.angle_alpha   90.00
_cell.angle_beta   90.00
_cell.angle_gamma   90.00
#
_symmetry.space_group_name_H-M   'P 1'
#
loop_
_entity.id
_entity.type
_entity.pdbx_description
1 polymer ?
#
loop_
_entity_poly.entity_id
_entity_poly.type
_entity_poly.pdbx_seq_one_letter_code
_entity_poly.pdbx_strand_id
1 'polypeptide(L)'
;MGGRVESWLFLGLILVVALLSQNHSLIIATAVVLLIKLFPQSGKLYTLLSAQGINWGVTIISIAILVPIATGKIGFRDLLNAFKTPAGFIAVGCGILVAVLSARGVGLLAQSPEITVALVFGTIVGVVVFKGIAAGPVIASGMTYVLITLLNSTLSRL
;
A
#
# COMPACT_ATOMS: atom_id res chain seq x y z
N MET A 1 -9.59 22.88 19.52
CA MET A 1 -10.07 23.29 18.17
C MET A 1 -9.00 23.20 17.07
N GLY A 2 -7.68 23.13 17.38
CA GLY A 2 -6.60 23.02 16.38
C GLY A 2 -6.60 21.73 15.53
N GLY A 3 -6.70 20.55 16.17
CA GLY A 3 -6.59 19.23 15.51
C GLY A 3 -7.48 18.99 14.29
N ARG A 4 -8.68 19.58 14.29
CA ARG A 4 -9.66 19.37 13.20
C ARG A 4 -9.23 20.12 11.94
N VAL A 5 -8.74 21.36 12.10
CA VAL A 5 -8.33 22.26 11.01
C VAL A 5 -7.01 21.78 10.39
N GLU A 6 -6.06 21.35 11.21
CA GLU A 6 -4.77 20.80 10.76
C GLU A 6 -4.97 19.60 9.83
N SER A 7 -5.90 18.71 10.19
CA SER A 7 -6.23 17.55 9.36
C SER A 7 -6.90 17.92 8.02
N TRP A 8 -7.58 19.07 7.91
CA TRP A 8 -8.15 19.55 6.64
C TRP A 8 -7.08 20.16 5.75
N LEU A 9 -6.18 20.95 6.33
CA LEU A 9 -5.01 21.51 5.66
C LEU A 9 -4.10 20.41 5.10
N PHE A 10 -3.81 19.37 5.90
CA PHE A 10 -2.94 18.27 5.47
C PHE A 10 -3.53 17.49 4.29
N LEU A 11 -4.80 17.09 4.38
CA LEU A 11 -5.49 16.42 3.26
C LEU A 11 -5.62 17.31 2.03
N GLY A 12 -5.88 18.62 2.22
CA GLY A 12 -5.93 19.59 1.13
C GLY A 12 -4.58 19.73 0.42
N LEU A 13 -3.48 19.80 1.18
CA LEU A 13 -2.13 19.83 0.63
C LEU A 13 -1.82 18.57 -0.19
N ILE A 14 -2.16 17.39 0.34
CA ILE A 14 -1.99 16.12 -0.40
C ILE A 14 -2.79 16.14 -1.70
N LEU A 15 -4.03 16.65 -1.69
CA LEU A 15 -4.86 16.74 -2.89
C LEU A 15 -4.23 17.64 -3.95
N VAL A 16 -3.71 18.82 -3.55
CA VAL A 16 -3.01 19.73 -4.47
C VAL A 16 -1.79 19.05 -5.07
N VAL A 17 -0.97 18.40 -4.23
CA VAL A 17 0.21 17.66 -4.67
C VAL A 17 -0.16 16.52 -5.62
N ALA A 18 -1.24 15.79 -5.34
CA ALA A 18 -1.73 14.70 -6.17
C ALA A 18 -2.20 15.19 -7.56
N LEU A 19 -2.87 16.35 -7.61
CA LEU A 19 -3.29 17.01 -8.85
C LEU A 19 -2.09 17.46 -9.70
N LEU A 20 -1.08 18.07 -9.06
CA LEU A 20 0.16 18.47 -9.75
C LEU A 20 0.93 17.25 -10.29
N SER A 21 0.92 16.14 -9.55
CA SER A 21 1.53 14.88 -9.96
C SER A 21 0.73 14.11 -11.02
N GLN A 22 -0.50 14.54 -11.36
CA GLN A 22 -1.43 13.79 -12.22
C GLN A 22 -1.65 12.33 -11.75
N ASN A 23 -1.55 12.08 -10.44
CA ASN A 23 -1.69 10.73 -9.91
C ASN A 23 -3.16 10.44 -9.56
N HIS A 24 -3.90 9.87 -10.51
CA HIS A 24 -5.33 9.60 -10.34
C HIS A 24 -5.66 8.75 -9.10
N SER A 25 -4.83 7.76 -8.76
CA SER A 25 -5.03 6.93 -7.57
C SER A 25 -4.98 7.76 -6.29
N LEU A 26 -3.96 8.63 -6.15
CA LEU A 26 -3.81 9.49 -4.98
C LEU A 26 -4.92 10.57 -4.92
N ILE A 27 -5.28 11.15 -6.07
CA ILE A 27 -6.38 12.13 -6.18
C ILE A 27 -7.69 11.51 -5.67
N ILE A 28 -8.06 10.33 -6.16
CA ILE A 28 -9.30 9.64 -5.79
C ILE A 28 -9.27 9.28 -4.30
N ALA A 29 -8.17 8.72 -3.79
CA ALA A 29 -8.05 8.35 -2.39
C ALA A 29 -8.24 9.56 -1.47
N THR A 30 -7.55 10.68 -1.73
CA THR A 30 -7.65 11.89 -0.90
C THR A 30 -9.02 12.54 -1.03
N ALA A 31 -9.61 12.58 -2.23
CA ALA A 31 -10.96 13.11 -2.44
C ALA A 31 -12.01 12.30 -1.67
N VAL A 32 -11.96 10.96 -1.73
CA VAL A 32 -12.88 10.10 -0.99
C VAL A 32 -12.75 10.33 0.53
N VAL A 33 -11.53 10.42 1.06
CA VAL A 33 -11.32 10.69 2.49
C VAL A 33 -11.85 12.07 2.89
N LEU A 34 -11.64 13.10 2.07
CA LEU A 34 -12.20 14.44 2.29
C LEU A 34 -13.73 14.43 2.27
N LEU A 35 -14.35 13.71 1.33
CA LEU A 35 -15.80 13.57 1.26
C LEU A 35 -16.37 12.87 2.49
N ILE A 36 -15.75 11.77 2.94
CA ILE A 36 -16.15 11.07 4.16
C ILE A 36 -16.03 12.01 5.38
N LYS A 37 -15.03 12.89 5.40
CA LYS A 37 -14.81 13.87 6.48
C LYS A 37 -15.86 14.96 6.57
N LEU A 38 -16.61 15.22 5.50
CA LEU A 38 -17.74 16.16 5.52
C LEU A 38 -18.89 15.64 6.40
N PHE A 39 -19.00 14.31 6.57
CA PHE A 39 -20.08 13.72 7.37
C PHE A 39 -19.72 13.68 8.87
N PRO A 40 -20.54 14.28 9.76
CA PRO A 40 -20.24 14.36 11.20
C PRO A 40 -20.24 13.02 11.95
N GLN A 41 -20.80 11.94 11.38
CA GLN A 41 -20.81 10.58 11.94
C GLN A 41 -19.80 9.62 11.28
N SER A 42 -18.74 10.15 10.68
CA SER A 42 -17.75 9.36 9.93
C SER A 42 -16.87 8.41 10.78
N GLY A 43 -16.92 8.48 12.11
CA GLY A 43 -16.06 7.68 13.01
C GLY A 43 -16.13 6.18 12.75
N LYS A 44 -17.35 5.62 12.58
CA LYS A 44 -17.53 4.19 12.27
C LYS A 44 -16.96 3.82 10.91
N LEU A 45 -17.13 4.70 9.91
CA LEU A 45 -16.59 4.48 8.57
C LEU A 45 -15.06 4.48 8.57
N TYR A 46 -14.42 5.38 9.31
CA TYR A 46 -12.96 5.39 9.44
C TYR A 46 -12.44 4.12 10.11
N THR A 47 -13.08 3.64 11.18
CA THR A 47 -12.69 2.39 11.83
C THR A 47 -12.83 1.20 10.88
N LEU A 48 -13.93 1.12 10.11
CA LEU A 48 -14.12 0.06 9.12
C LEU A 48 -13.08 0.12 7.99
N LEU A 49 -12.84 1.31 7.44
CA LEU A 49 -11.85 1.52 6.38
C LEU A 49 -10.43 1.24 6.86
N SER A 50 -10.10 1.63 8.08
CA SER A 50 -8.77 1.36 8.65
C SER A 50 -8.58 -0.12 8.97
N ALA A 51 -9.62 -0.83 9.39
CA ALA A 51 -9.54 -2.25 9.76
C ALA A 51 -9.57 -3.19 8.55
N GLN A 52 -10.39 -2.88 7.53
CA GLN A 52 -10.64 -3.78 6.40
C GLN A 52 -10.24 -3.20 5.04
N GLY A 53 -9.95 -1.89 4.94
CA GLY A 53 -9.66 -1.24 3.66
C GLY A 53 -8.45 -1.84 2.94
N ILE A 54 -7.38 -2.19 3.67
CA ILE A 54 -6.23 -2.91 3.08
C ILE A 54 -6.66 -4.28 2.55
N ASN A 55 -7.43 -5.03 3.34
CA ASN A 55 -7.89 -6.37 2.95
C ASN A 55 -8.79 -6.31 1.70
N TRP A 56 -9.69 -5.34 1.62
CA TRP A 56 -10.51 -5.09 0.44
C TRP A 56 -9.66 -4.70 -0.77
N GLY A 57 -8.68 -3.82 -0.61
CA GLY A 57 -7.77 -3.43 -1.69
C GLY A 57 -7.00 -4.63 -2.25
N VAL A 58 -6.41 -5.45 -1.37
CA VAL A 58 -5.70 -6.68 -1.76
C VAL A 58 -6.65 -7.66 -2.44
N THR A 59 -7.89 -7.81 -1.94
CA THR A 59 -8.90 -8.68 -2.55
C THR A 59 -9.23 -8.24 -3.98
N ILE A 60 -9.43 -6.95 -4.20
CA ILE A 60 -9.72 -6.39 -5.54
C ILE A 60 -8.54 -6.61 -6.49
N ILE A 61 -7.30 -6.40 -6.03
CA ILE A 61 -6.09 -6.65 -6.83
C ILE A 61 -5.99 -8.14 -7.19
N SER A 62 -6.22 -9.04 -6.23
CA SER A 62 -6.22 -10.49 -6.46
C SER A 62 -7.26 -10.91 -7.49
N ILE A 63 -8.47 -10.35 -7.44
CA ILE A 63 -9.50 -10.59 -8.46
C ILE A 63 -8.98 -10.17 -9.84
N ALA A 64 -8.40 -8.98 -9.96
CA ALA A 64 -7.85 -8.49 -11.24
C ALA A 64 -6.76 -9.40 -11.81
N ILE A 65 -5.91 -9.99 -10.96
CA ILE A 65 -4.87 -10.95 -11.37
C ILE A 65 -5.48 -12.28 -11.84
N LEU A 66 -6.62 -12.70 -11.29
CA LEU A 66 -7.31 -13.93 -11.66
C LEU A 66 -8.18 -13.79 -12.93
N VAL A 67 -8.59 -12.58 -13.30
CA VAL A 67 -9.43 -12.33 -14.50
C VAL A 67 -8.83 -12.91 -15.80
N PRO A 68 -7.53 -12.76 -16.12
CA PRO A 68 -6.92 -13.40 -17.29
C PRO A 68 -7.06 -14.93 -17.32
N ILE A 69 -7.08 -15.58 -16.15
CA ILE A 69 -7.28 -17.03 -16.03
C ILE A 69 -8.76 -17.35 -16.30
N ALA A 70 -9.68 -16.62 -15.67
CA ALA A 70 -11.12 -16.80 -15.87
C ALA A 70 -11.60 -16.51 -17.30
N THR A 71 -10.93 -15.60 -18.00
CA THR A 71 -11.22 -15.24 -19.40
C THR A 71 -10.50 -16.13 -20.43
N GLY A 72 -9.72 -17.12 -19.98
CA GLY A 72 -9.00 -18.05 -20.86
C GLY A 72 -7.77 -17.45 -21.55
N LYS A 73 -7.34 -16.23 -21.18
CA LYS A 73 -6.10 -15.61 -21.69
C LYS A 73 -4.85 -16.29 -21.14
N ILE A 74 -4.93 -16.87 -19.95
CA ILE A 74 -3.87 -17.65 -19.31
C ILE A 74 -4.42 -19.05 -19.06
N GLY A 75 -3.83 -20.06 -19.69
CA GLY A 75 -4.20 -21.46 -19.50
C GLY A 75 -3.29 -22.18 -18.50
N PHE A 76 -3.66 -23.43 -18.18
CA PHE A 76 -2.85 -24.30 -17.32
C PHE A 76 -1.43 -24.54 -17.89
N ARG A 77 -1.30 -24.52 -19.21
CA ARG A 77 -0.02 -24.68 -19.92
C ARG A 77 0.91 -23.50 -19.68
N ASP A 78 0.40 -22.28 -19.62
CA ASP A 78 1.18 -21.07 -19.33
C ASP A 78 1.69 -21.06 -17.89
N LEU A 79 0.84 -21.51 -16.95
CA LEU A 79 1.25 -21.73 -15.56
C LEU A 79 2.41 -22.73 -15.46
N LEU A 80 2.27 -23.90 -16.08
CA LEU A 80 3.33 -24.92 -16.10
C LEU A 80 4.60 -24.43 -16.80
N ASN A 81 4.48 -23.61 -17.83
CA ASN A 81 5.61 -23.02 -18.54
C ASN A 81 6.34 -21.98 -17.67
N ALA A 82 5.63 -21.21 -16.85
CA ALA A 82 6.25 -20.28 -15.90
C ALA A 82 7.24 -21.03 -14.98
N PHE A 83 6.86 -22.20 -14.44
CA PHE A 83 7.72 -23.04 -13.60
C PHE A 83 8.90 -23.70 -14.34
N LYS A 84 9.00 -23.60 -15.66
CA LYS A 84 10.14 -24.14 -16.43
C LYS A 84 11.19 -23.08 -16.76
N THR A 85 10.87 -21.81 -16.55
CA THR A 85 11.78 -20.71 -16.91
C THR A 85 12.51 -20.18 -15.67
N PRO A 86 13.78 -19.77 -15.81
CA PRO A 86 14.51 -19.10 -14.73
C PRO A 86 13.77 -17.85 -14.24
N ALA A 87 13.18 -17.09 -15.17
CA ALA A 87 12.38 -15.90 -14.85
C ALA A 87 11.16 -16.24 -13.98
N GLY A 88 10.46 -17.34 -14.27
CA GLY A 88 9.30 -17.75 -13.48
C GLY A 88 9.66 -18.21 -12.06
N PHE A 89 10.80 -18.88 -11.87
CA PHE A 89 11.29 -19.18 -10.51
C PHE A 89 11.59 -17.92 -9.71
N ILE A 90 12.23 -16.92 -10.32
CA ILE A 90 12.48 -15.62 -9.68
C ILE A 90 11.15 -14.96 -9.32
N ALA A 91 10.18 -14.93 -10.25
CA ALA A 91 8.88 -14.33 -10.03
C ALA A 91 8.11 -15.02 -8.87
N VAL A 92 8.12 -16.35 -8.81
CA VAL A 92 7.52 -17.12 -7.72
C VAL A 92 8.22 -16.82 -6.39
N GLY A 93 9.55 -16.83 -6.37
CA GLY A 93 10.34 -16.52 -5.18
C GLY A 93 10.06 -15.11 -4.66
N CYS A 94 10.07 -14.10 -5.53
CA CYS A 94 9.73 -12.72 -5.19
C CYS A 94 8.27 -12.60 -4.70
N GLY A 95 7.33 -13.30 -5.34
CA GLY A 95 5.92 -13.31 -4.91
C GLY A 95 5.74 -13.85 -3.49
N ILE A 96 6.37 -14.98 -3.18
CA ILE A 96 6.37 -15.58 -1.83
C ILE A 96 7.01 -14.62 -0.83
N LEU A 97 8.17 -14.06 -1.14
CA LEU A 97 8.87 -13.11 -0.28
C LEU A 97 8.01 -11.89 0.02
N VAL A 98 7.48 -11.23 -1.00
CA VAL A 98 6.64 -10.03 -0.83
C VAL A 98 5.39 -10.33 -0.01
N ALA A 99 4.74 -11.49 -0.21
CA ALA A 99 3.57 -11.87 0.58
C ALA A 99 3.90 -12.01 2.07
N VAL A 100 5.00 -12.70 2.41
CA VAL A 100 5.43 -12.90 3.80
C VAL A 100 5.86 -11.58 4.45
N LEU A 101 6.63 -10.77 3.73
CA LEU A 101 7.10 -9.48 4.23
C LEU A 101 5.95 -8.50 4.43
N SER A 102 5.01 -8.44 3.49
CA SER A 102 3.82 -7.58 3.59
C SER A 102 2.96 -7.97 4.79
N ALA A 103 2.76 -9.27 5.05
CA ALA A 103 1.99 -9.71 6.21
C ALA A 103 2.60 -9.25 7.54
N ARG A 104 3.94 -9.29 7.67
CA ARG A 104 4.65 -8.80 8.86
C ARG A 104 4.70 -7.27 8.93
N GLY A 105 4.89 -6.61 7.79
CA GLY A 105 4.93 -5.15 7.68
C GLY A 105 3.61 -4.47 8.03
N VAL A 106 2.48 -5.04 7.62
CA VAL A 106 1.16 -4.49 7.98
C VAL A 106 0.94 -4.52 9.50
N GLY A 107 1.46 -5.54 10.20
CA GLY A 107 1.47 -5.58 11.65
C GLY A 107 2.26 -4.42 12.28
N LEU A 108 3.40 -4.05 11.68
CA LEU A 108 4.22 -2.93 12.13
C LEU A 108 3.48 -1.58 11.99
N LEU A 109 2.73 -1.40 10.90
CA LEU A 109 1.90 -0.20 10.69
C LEU A 109 0.85 -0.03 11.80
N ALA A 110 0.21 -1.13 12.21
CA ALA A 110 -0.82 -1.12 13.24
C ALA A 110 -0.27 -0.77 14.63
N GLN A 111 1.02 -1.03 14.87
CA GLN A 111 1.68 -0.78 16.16
C GLN A 111 2.33 0.59 16.25
N SER A 112 2.75 1.18 15.12
CA SER A 112 3.44 2.47 15.10
C SER A 112 2.78 3.46 14.13
N PRO A 113 2.00 4.42 14.66
CA PRO A 113 1.45 5.52 13.88
C PRO A 113 2.54 6.39 13.23
N GLU A 114 3.69 6.57 13.89
CA GLU A 114 4.82 7.34 13.37
C GLU A 114 5.40 6.72 12.09
N ILE A 115 5.62 5.39 12.09
CA ILE A 115 6.07 4.66 10.90
C ILE A 115 5.04 4.78 9.78
N THR A 116 3.76 4.69 10.11
CA THR A 116 2.68 4.86 9.11
C THR A 116 2.73 6.24 8.46
N VAL A 117 2.86 7.32 9.24
CA VAL A 117 2.96 8.69 8.71
C VAL A 117 4.20 8.85 7.84
N ALA A 118 5.36 8.37 8.29
CA ALA A 118 6.60 8.44 7.53
C ALA A 118 6.51 7.68 6.19
N LEU A 119 5.87 6.50 6.17
CA LEU A 119 5.67 5.72 4.96
C LEU A 119 4.69 6.38 3.99
N VAL A 120 3.58 6.92 4.49
CA VAL A 120 2.65 7.69 3.64
C VAL A 120 3.37 8.88 3.02
N PHE A 121 4.16 9.63 3.80
CA PHE A 121 4.94 10.74 3.26
C PHE A 121 5.95 10.27 2.20
N GLY A 122 6.75 9.25 2.49
CA GLY A 122 7.74 8.72 1.56
C GLY A 122 7.12 8.19 0.26
N THR A 123 5.97 7.51 0.34
CA THR A 123 5.24 7.03 -0.85
C THR A 123 4.68 8.18 -1.68
N ILE A 124 4.16 9.24 -1.06
CA ILE A 124 3.69 10.44 -1.79
C ILE A 124 4.86 11.10 -2.52
N VAL A 125 6.00 11.30 -1.85
CA VAL A 125 7.21 11.86 -2.48
C VAL A 125 7.68 10.98 -3.63
N GLY A 126 7.70 9.66 -3.44
CA GLY A 126 8.02 8.67 -4.47
C GLY A 126 7.16 8.82 -5.73
N VAL A 127 5.85 8.93 -5.52
CA VAL A 127 4.87 9.09 -6.61
C VAL A 127 5.06 10.43 -7.33
N VAL A 128 5.20 11.52 -6.57
CA VAL A 128 5.18 12.89 -7.11
C VAL A 128 6.50 13.26 -7.79
N VAL A 129 7.61 12.95 -7.14
CA VAL A 129 8.95 13.37 -7.60
C VAL A 129 9.48 12.40 -8.66
N PHE A 130 9.29 11.09 -8.46
CA PHE A 130 9.84 10.06 -9.34
C PHE A 130 8.83 9.52 -10.36
N LYS A 131 7.62 10.11 -10.42
CA LYS A 131 6.51 9.63 -11.27
C LYS A 131 6.20 8.14 -11.04
N GLY A 132 6.39 7.68 -9.79
CA GLY A 132 6.14 6.30 -9.40
C GLY A 132 4.66 5.97 -9.33
N ILE A 133 4.36 4.68 -9.18
CA ILE A 133 2.99 4.19 -8.96
C ILE A 133 2.73 4.11 -7.46
N ALA A 134 1.53 4.52 -7.04
CA ALA A 134 1.08 4.39 -5.66
C ALA A 134 0.85 2.90 -5.33
N ALA A 135 1.90 2.22 -4.86
CA ALA A 135 1.86 0.80 -4.48
C ALA A 135 1.21 0.55 -3.09
N GLY A 136 0.82 1.64 -2.40
CA GLY A 136 0.24 1.62 -1.07
C GLY A 136 1.26 1.33 0.05
N PRO A 137 0.85 1.50 1.32
CA PRO A 137 1.73 1.31 2.46
C PRO A 137 2.09 -0.16 2.72
N VAL A 138 1.38 -1.13 2.12
CA VAL A 138 1.60 -2.57 2.36
C VAL A 138 2.99 -3.01 1.92
N ILE A 139 3.36 -2.73 0.67
CA ILE A 139 4.68 -3.10 0.13
C ILE A 139 5.80 -2.34 0.85
N ALA A 140 5.60 -1.04 1.06
CA ALA A 140 6.55 -0.20 1.78
C ALA A 140 6.79 -0.72 3.22
N SER A 141 5.72 -1.10 3.93
CA SER A 141 5.81 -1.64 5.28
C SER A 141 6.55 -2.97 5.35
N GLY A 142 6.40 -3.84 4.33
CA GLY A 142 7.15 -5.08 4.26
C GLY A 142 8.65 -4.84 4.10
N MET A 143 9.03 -3.88 3.25
CA MET A 143 10.44 -3.48 3.11
C MET A 143 10.99 -2.83 4.38
N THR A 144 10.23 -1.91 4.98
CA THR A 144 10.60 -1.26 6.25
C THR A 144 10.77 -2.27 7.37
N TYR A 145 9.89 -3.26 7.47
CA TYR A 145 10.00 -4.34 8.46
C TYR A 145 11.32 -5.09 8.33
N VAL A 146 11.72 -5.46 7.10
CA VAL A 146 13.01 -6.13 6.88
C VAL A 146 14.17 -5.23 7.30
N LEU A 147 14.19 -3.98 6.85
CA LEU A 147 15.28 -3.05 7.14
C LEU A 147 15.44 -2.80 8.63
N ILE A 148 14.35 -2.56 9.35
CA ILE A 148 14.37 -2.36 10.81
C ILE A 148 14.81 -3.65 11.51
N THR A 149 14.29 -4.80 11.09
CA THR A 149 14.65 -6.08 11.69
C THR A 149 16.14 -6.38 11.52
N LEU A 150 16.68 -6.16 10.32
CA LEU A 150 18.09 -6.31 10.03
C LEU A 150 18.93 -5.36 10.88
N LEU A 151 18.58 -4.08 10.90
CA LEU A 151 19.32 -3.05 11.62
C LEU A 151 19.33 -3.33 13.13
N ASN A 152 18.20 -3.72 13.70
CA ASN A 152 18.10 -4.12 15.11
C ASN A 152 18.92 -5.38 15.40
N SER A 153 18.86 -6.40 14.52
CA SER A 153 19.63 -7.65 14.69
C SER A 153 21.14 -7.46 14.58
N THR A 154 21.60 -6.48 13.81
CA THR A 154 23.00 -6.10 13.70
C THR A 154 23.43 -5.26 14.91
N LEU A 155 22.61 -4.31 15.34
CA LEU A 155 22.91 -3.45 16.48
C LEU A 155 22.92 -4.21 17.81
N SER A 156 22.05 -5.22 17.98
CA SER A 156 22.03 -6.06 19.18
C SER A 156 23.21 -7.05 19.28
N ARG A 157 24.06 -7.11 18.25
CA ARG A 157 25.28 -7.95 18.21
C ARG A 157 26.57 -7.14 18.41
N LEU A 158 26.46 -5.83 18.55
CA LEU A 158 27.54 -4.89 18.91
C LEU A 158 27.41 -4.51 20.39
#